data_AF-A0A377WKH2-F1
#
_entry.id   AF-A0A377WKH2-F1
#
_cell.length_a   1.000
_cell.length_b   1.000
_cell.length_c   1.000
_cell.angle_alpha   90.00
_cell.angle_beta   90.00
_cell.angle_gamma   90.00
#
_symmetry.space_group_name_H-M   'P 1'
#
loop_
_entity.id
_entity.type
_entity.pdbx_description
1 polymer ?
#
loop_
_entity_poly.entity_id
_entity_poly.type
_entity_poly.pdbx_seq_one_letter_code
_entity_poly.pdbx_strand_id
1 'polypeptide(L)'
;MLSQLIPGCNTFWVNSLHGQGAKTLSPQLRVEARAPDGLVEAVSVNDHPFALGVQWHPEWNSSEYALSRMLFDGFITACQGHHAEKRRR
;
A
#
# COMPACT_ATOMS: atom_id res chain seq x y z
N MET A 1 5.55 4.23 4.14
CA MET A 1 4.41 4.76 3.35
C MET A 1 3.08 4.33 3.96
N LEU A 2 2.89 3.04 4.21
CA LEU A 2 1.64 2.50 4.72
C LEU A 2 1.26 3.04 6.10
N SER A 3 2.23 3.21 7.00
CA SER A 3 2.03 3.84 8.32
C SER A 3 1.60 5.31 8.25
N GLN A 4 1.91 6.01 7.16
CA GLN A 4 1.44 7.38 6.93
C GLN A 4 -0.01 7.40 6.43
N LEU A 5 -0.40 6.39 5.67
CA LEU A 5 -1.77 6.23 5.19
C LEU A 5 -2.72 5.78 6.31
N ILE A 6 -2.22 5.05 7.30
CA ILE A 6 -3.04 4.46 8.37
C ILE A 6 -2.41 4.80 9.75
N PRO A 7 -2.44 6.07 10.16
CA PRO A 7 -1.75 6.51 11.36
C PRO A 7 -2.29 5.82 12.62
N GLY A 8 -1.38 5.40 13.50
CA GLY A 8 -1.72 4.78 14.79
C GLY A 8 -2.15 3.30 14.70
N CYS A 9 -2.20 2.72 13.51
CA CYS A 9 -2.54 1.31 13.32
C CYS A 9 -1.30 0.51 12.89
N ASN A 10 -0.80 -0.32 13.79
CA ASN A 10 0.38 -1.15 13.53
C ASN A 10 0.02 -2.60 13.15
N THR A 11 -1.23 -3.00 13.35
CA THR A 11 -1.77 -4.33 13.02
C THR A 11 -3.22 -4.21 12.58
N PHE A 12 -3.58 -4.94 11.52
CA PHE A 12 -4.94 -4.98 10.97
C PHE A 12 -5.17 -6.30 10.23
N TRP A 13 -6.44 -6.64 10.01
CA TRP A 13 -6.84 -7.83 9.27
C TRP A 13 -7.04 -7.49 7.79
N VAL A 14 -6.65 -8.42 6.92
CA VAL A 14 -6.84 -8.36 5.47
C VAL A 14 -7.36 -9.70 4.96
N ASN A 15 -7.98 -9.70 3.78
CA ASN A 15 -8.27 -10.95 3.08
C ASN A 15 -6.99 -11.54 2.47
N SER A 16 -7.02 -12.83 2.11
CA SER A 16 -5.91 -13.50 1.43
C SER A 16 -6.47 -14.45 0.39
N LEU A 17 -6.14 -14.19 -0.88
CA LEU A 17 -6.55 -14.98 -2.04
C LEU A 17 -5.36 -15.17 -3.00
N HIS A 18 -4.22 -15.61 -2.47
CA HIS A 18 -3.01 -15.83 -3.24
C HIS A 18 -2.39 -17.20 -2.95
N GLY A 19 -1.83 -17.84 -3.99
CA GLY A 19 -1.06 -19.09 -3.88
C GLY A 19 0.45 -18.87 -4.06
N GLN A 20 0.87 -17.62 -4.28
CA GLN A 20 2.24 -17.20 -4.48
C GLN A 20 2.48 -15.95 -3.66
N GLY A 21 3.72 -15.73 -3.24
CA GLY A 21 4.11 -14.54 -2.48
C GLY A 21 5.56 -14.13 -2.72
N ALA A 22 5.92 -12.96 -2.22
CA ALA A 22 7.24 -12.39 -2.44
C ALA A 22 8.35 -13.20 -1.73
N LYS A 23 9.28 -13.74 -2.52
CA LYS A 23 10.44 -14.50 -2.01
C LYS A 23 11.67 -13.62 -1.78
N THR A 24 12.08 -12.88 -2.82
CA THR A 24 13.25 -12.01 -2.79
C THR A 24 12.83 -10.62 -3.25
N LEU A 25 13.14 -9.60 -2.45
CA LEU A 25 12.85 -8.21 -2.78
C LEU A 25 14.10 -7.50 -3.31
N SER A 26 13.89 -6.62 -4.30
CA SER A 26 14.93 -5.69 -4.74
C SER A 26 15.31 -4.72 -3.62
N PRO A 27 16.58 -4.27 -3.52
CA PRO A 27 16.98 -3.19 -2.61
C PRO A 27 16.24 -1.87 -2.84
N GLN A 28 15.60 -1.70 -4.00
CA GLN A 28 14.77 -0.53 -4.32
C GLN A 28 13.38 -0.58 -3.67
N LEU A 29 13.01 -1.69 -3.04
CA LEU A 29 11.74 -1.84 -2.35
C LEU A 29 11.93 -1.77 -0.84
N ARG A 30 10.96 -1.16 -0.16
CA ARG A 30 10.80 -1.18 1.30
C ARG A 30 9.62 -2.05 1.67
N VAL A 31 9.80 -2.93 2.64
CA VAL A 31 8.70 -3.71 3.23
C VAL A 31 7.82 -2.79 4.06
N GLU A 32 6.51 -2.81 3.80
CA GLU A 32 5.51 -1.99 4.48
C GLU A 32 4.61 -2.81 5.42
N ALA A 33 4.39 -4.10 5.15
CA ALA A 33 3.66 -5.00 6.03
C ALA A 33 4.13 -6.46 5.90
N ARG A 34 3.95 -7.23 6.98
CA ARG A 34 4.18 -8.68 7.02
C ARG A 34 3.00 -9.39 7.70
N ALA A 35 2.69 -10.59 7.23
CA ALA A 35 1.83 -11.52 7.93
C ALA A 35 2.56 -12.15 9.15
N PRO A 36 1.84 -12.79 10.10
CA PRO A 36 2.45 -13.42 11.28
C PRO A 36 3.48 -14.52 10.97
N ASP A 37 3.38 -15.16 9.80
CA ASP A 37 4.34 -16.16 9.30
C ASP A 37 5.60 -15.54 8.65
N GLY A 38 5.66 -14.21 8.59
CA GLY A 38 6.77 -13.45 8.02
C GLY A 38 6.64 -13.12 6.54
N LEU A 39 5.62 -13.63 5.84
CA LEU A 39 5.38 -13.33 4.43
C LEU A 39 5.17 -11.83 4.24
N VAL A 40 5.79 -11.26 3.20
CA VAL A 40 5.63 -9.84 2.87
C VAL A 40 4.27 -9.64 2.21
N GLU A 41 3.45 -8.79 2.82
CA GLU A 41 2.09 -8.50 2.37
C GLU A 41 1.95 -7.08 1.77
N ALA A 42 2.92 -6.18 2.00
CA ALA A 42 2.97 -4.90 1.32
C ALA A 42 4.40 -4.40 1.12
N VAL A 43 4.63 -3.71 0.02
CA VAL A 43 5.89 -3.06 -0.35
C VAL A 43 5.67 -1.68 -0.93
N SER A 44 6.66 -0.81 -0.84
CA SER A 44 6.71 0.44 -1.61
C SER A 44 8.06 0.66 -2.27
N VAL A 45 8.10 1.49 -3.31
CA VAL A 45 9.35 1.86 -4.00
C VAL A 45 10.04 2.99 -3.25
N ASN A 46 11.36 2.85 -3.03
CA ASN A 46 12.19 3.90 -2.46
C ASN A 46 12.25 5.11 -3.40
N ASP A 47 12.34 6.31 -2.83
CA ASP A 47 12.47 7.58 -3.55
C ASP A 47 11.39 7.85 -4.62
N HIS A 48 10.23 7.21 -4.51
CA HIS A 48 9.07 7.46 -5.36
C HIS A 48 7.93 8.13 -4.57
N PRO A 49 7.26 9.18 -5.09
CA PRO A 49 6.22 9.91 -4.35
C PRO A 49 5.07 9.02 -3.87
N PHE A 50 4.61 8.11 -4.74
CA PHE A 50 3.62 7.09 -4.39
C PHE A 50 3.73 5.88 -5.32
N ALA A 51 4.26 4.78 -4.81
CA ALA A 51 4.25 3.48 -5.48
C ALA A 51 4.16 2.40 -4.40
N LEU A 52 2.93 1.99 -4.11
CA LEU A 52 2.57 1.04 -3.06
C LEU A 52 1.97 -0.21 -3.72
N GLY A 53 2.47 -1.38 -3.35
CA GLY A 53 1.89 -2.67 -3.68
C GLY A 53 1.41 -3.37 -2.42
N VAL A 54 0.21 -3.94 -2.46
CA VAL A 54 -0.35 -4.78 -1.41
C VAL A 54 -0.70 -6.14 -2.01
N GLN A 55 -0.55 -7.20 -1.24
CA GLN A 55 -0.74 -8.58 -1.68
C GLN A 55 -2.18 -9.07 -1.45
N TRP A 56 -2.89 -8.47 -0.49
CA TRP A 56 -4.33 -8.65 -0.32
C TRP A 56 -5.14 -7.88 -1.36
N HIS A 57 -6.47 -8.03 -1.31
CA HIS A 57 -7.44 -7.41 -2.21
C HIS A 57 -8.16 -6.24 -1.51
N PRO A 58 -7.62 -5.00 -1.56
CA PRO A 58 -8.27 -3.83 -0.95
C PRO A 58 -9.55 -3.40 -1.69
N GLU A 59 -9.74 -3.81 -2.94
CA GLU A 59 -10.91 -3.47 -3.77
C GLU A 59 -12.19 -4.14 -3.28
N TRP A 60 -12.09 -5.29 -2.60
CA TRP A 60 -13.24 -6.04 -2.11
C TRP A 60 -14.01 -5.23 -1.06
N ASN A 61 -15.26 -4.86 -1.37
CA ASN A 61 -16.10 -3.99 -0.54
C ASN A 61 -15.34 -2.79 0.03
N SER A 62 -14.52 -2.15 -0.80
CA SER A 62 -13.63 -1.06 -0.37
C SER A 62 -14.35 0.07 0.37
N SER A 63 -15.61 0.34 0.03
CA SER A 63 -16.46 1.34 0.69
C SER A 63 -16.91 0.95 2.10
N GLU A 64 -16.81 -0.31 2.51
CA GLU A 64 -17.19 -0.81 3.84
C GLU A 64 -15.97 -0.87 4.77
N TYR A 65 -14.79 -1.22 4.24
CA TYR A 65 -13.55 -1.35 5.01
C TYR A 65 -12.77 -0.04 5.09
N ALA A 66 -12.59 0.49 6.30
CA ALA A 66 -11.85 1.72 6.54
C ALA A 66 -10.42 1.68 5.98
N LEU A 67 -9.72 0.55 6.17
CA LEU A 67 -8.40 0.30 5.62
C LEU A 67 -8.36 0.51 4.10
N SER A 68 -9.27 -0.15 3.38
CA SER A 68 -9.37 -0.03 1.93
C SER A 68 -9.62 1.39 1.48
N ARG A 69 -10.56 2.11 2.11
CA ARG A 69 -10.81 3.53 1.80
C ARG A 69 -9.56 4.38 1.95
N MET A 70 -8.84 4.24 3.07
CA MET A 70 -7.62 5.02 3.32
C MET A 70 -6.52 4.76 2.29
N LEU A 71 -6.36 3.51 1.82
CA LEU A 71 -5.41 3.19 0.76
C LEU A 71 -5.75 3.88 -0.56
N PHE A 72 -7.02 3.81 -0.98
CA PHE A 72 -7.48 4.45 -2.21
C PHE A 72 -7.46 5.97 -2.10
N ASP A 73 -7.91 6.56 -1.00
CA ASP A 73 -7.86 8.00 -0.75
C ASP A 73 -6.41 8.52 -0.81
N GLY A 74 -5.48 7.76 -0.22
CA GLY A 74 -4.04 8.02 -0.31
C GLY A 74 -3.51 8.01 -1.74
N PHE A 75 -3.89 6.99 -2.53
CA PHE A 75 -3.50 6.89 -3.93
C PHE A 75 -4.06 8.06 -4.77
N ILE A 76 -5.35 8.37 -4.62
CA ILE A 76 -5.99 9.49 -5.33
C ILE A 76 -5.34 10.82 -4.96
N THR A 77 -5.05 11.04 -3.68
CA THR A 77 -4.34 12.24 -3.20
C THR A 77 -2.97 12.36 -3.86
N ALA A 78 -2.22 11.26 -3.97
CA ALA A 78 -0.93 11.26 -4.65
C ALA A 78 -1.04 11.57 -6.15
N CYS A 79 -2.06 11.02 -6.83
CA CYS A 79 -2.34 11.34 -8.24
C CYS A 79 -2.70 12.81 -8.45
N GLN A 80 -3.50 13.39 -7.56
CA GLN A 80 -3.82 14.83 -7.59
C GLN A 80 -2.57 15.68 -7.40
N GLY A 81 -1.68 15.31 -6.48
CA GLY A 81 -0.40 15.96 -6.27
C GLY A 81 0.48 15.92 -7.53
N HIS A 82 0.61 14.74 -8.16
CA HIS A 82 1.36 14.58 -9.40
C HIS A 82 0.77 15.41 -10.55
N HIS A 83 -0.57 15.44 -10.68
CA HIS A 83 -1.23 16.26 -11.69
C HIS A 83 -0.97 17.76 -11.50
N ALA A 84 -1.05 18.24 -10.25
CA ALA A 84 -0.74 19.64 -9.93
C ALA A 84 0.73 19.98 -10.22
N GLU A 85 1.67 19.08 -9.93
CA GLU A 85 3.08 19.25 -10.24
C GLU A 85 3.31 19.36 -11.76
N LYS A 86 2.70 18.47 -12.55
CA LYS A 86 2.78 18.52 -14.02
C LYS A 86 2.27 19.84 -14.60
N ARG A 87 1.22 20.43 -14.03
CA ARG A 87 0.66 21.71 -14.50
C ARG A 87 1.51 22.92 -14.15
N ARG A 88 2.46 22.79 -13.21
CA ARG A 88 3.40 23.85 -12.82
C ARG A 88 4.69 23.85 -13.63
N ARG A 89 4.94 22.77 -14.39
CA ARG A 89 6.07 22.64 -15.32
C ARG A 89 5.64 23.11 -16.70
#